data_AF-A0A7S0WBQ3-F1
#
_entry.id   AF-A0A7S0WBQ3-F1
#
_cell.length_a   1.000
_cell.length_b   1.000
_cell.length_c   1.000
_cell.angle_alpha   90.00
_cell.angle_beta   90.00
_cell.angle_gamma   90.00
#
_symmetry.space_group_name_H-M   'P 1'
#
loop_
_entity.id
_entity.type
_entity.pdbx_description
1 polymer ?
#
loop_
_entity_poly.entity_id
_entity_poly.type
_entity_poly.pdbx_seq_one_letter_code
_entity_poly.pdbx_strand_id
1 'polypeptide(L)'
;MSRATAPVRAPHAFIRAKARATQRKYPFPSTAARASKFPAVSFDGLTPEEKASKALVNLFTMAATRVILDQMSGTRHRSPMFNKIVDYLQEHPLRNGNEWLAQLMAHEELDYRLVAVRIIETRKALADTEFDYEHMQEAALKGITEENLELSREYLSCSLDADEHVDDLHV
;
A
#
# COMPACT_ATOMS: atom_id res chain seq x y z
N MET A 1 46.23 -50.67 26.47
CA MET A 1 46.28 -49.68 25.37
C MET A 1 44.85 -49.27 25.08
N SER A 2 44.57 -48.01 25.39
CA SER A 2 43.25 -47.37 25.42
C SER A 2 42.73 -47.12 24.01
N ARG A 3 41.47 -47.45 23.71
CA ARG A 3 40.81 -47.07 22.45
C ARG A 3 39.61 -46.20 22.80
N ALA A 4 39.83 -44.89 22.75
CA ALA A 4 38.82 -43.86 22.94
C ALA A 4 37.81 -43.90 21.78
N THR A 5 36.54 -44.09 22.10
CA THR A 5 35.41 -43.91 21.20
C THR A 5 35.02 -42.43 21.17
N ALA A 6 35.23 -41.76 20.04
CA ALA A 6 34.83 -40.38 19.82
C ALA A 6 33.30 -40.28 19.58
N PRO A 7 32.60 -39.27 20.11
CA PRO A 7 31.16 -39.15 19.94
C PRO A 7 30.79 -38.55 18.57
N VAL A 8 29.69 -39.09 18.04
CA VAL A 8 29.03 -38.75 16.78
C VAL A 8 28.53 -37.30 16.79
N ARG A 9 28.77 -36.60 15.68
CA ARG A 9 28.41 -35.20 15.41
C ARG A 9 26.88 -35.01 15.47
N ALA A 10 26.43 -34.11 16.35
CA ALA A 10 25.01 -33.78 16.52
C ALA A 10 24.42 -33.07 15.28
N PRO A 11 23.12 -33.28 14.97
CA PRO A 11 22.44 -32.63 13.86
C PRO A 11 22.13 -31.15 14.16
N HIS A 12 22.04 -30.38 13.08
CA HIS A 12 21.78 -28.95 13.02
C HIS A 12 20.67 -28.49 13.98
N ALA A 13 21.02 -27.49 14.79
CA ALA A 13 20.09 -26.79 15.66
C ALA A 13 18.95 -26.18 14.83
N PHE A 14 17.75 -26.74 14.96
CA PHE A 14 16.52 -26.06 14.58
C PHE A 14 16.43 -24.79 15.41
N ILE A 15 16.61 -23.64 14.75
CA ILE A 15 16.32 -22.33 15.33
C ILE A 15 14.82 -22.32 15.63
N ARG A 16 14.50 -22.52 16.91
CA ARG A 16 13.16 -22.39 17.46
C ARG A 16 12.76 -20.92 17.35
N ALA A 17 12.10 -20.57 16.25
CA ALA A 17 11.45 -19.29 16.10
C ALA A 17 10.49 -19.13 17.29
N LYS A 18 10.81 -18.21 18.20
CA LYS A 18 9.86 -17.77 19.22
C LYS A 18 8.68 -17.20 18.44
N ALA A 19 7.55 -17.90 18.46
CA ALA A 19 6.26 -17.33 18.09
C ALA A 19 6.03 -16.13 19.01
N ARG A 20 6.41 -14.94 18.58
CA ARG A 20 5.92 -13.70 19.14
C ARG A 20 4.44 -13.70 18.77
N ALA A 21 3.59 -13.92 19.77
CA ALA A 21 2.19 -13.57 19.67
C ALA A 21 2.13 -12.14 19.10
N THR A 22 1.67 -12.02 17.87
CA THR A 22 1.42 -10.75 17.21
C THR A 22 0.32 -10.06 18.00
N GLN A 23 0.74 -9.25 18.98
CA GLN A 23 -0.14 -8.32 19.65
C GLN A 23 -0.73 -7.44 18.55
N ARG A 24 -2.05 -7.58 18.36
CA ARG A 24 -2.87 -6.75 17.48
C ARG A 24 -2.75 -5.31 18.01
N LYS A 25 -1.78 -4.56 17.48
CA LYS A 25 -1.35 -3.24 17.98
C LYS A 25 -2.37 -2.13 17.80
N TYR A 26 -3.38 -2.34 16.96
CA TYR A 26 -4.41 -1.35 16.68
C TYR A 26 -5.74 -1.82 17.26
N PRO A 27 -6.11 -1.37 18.48
CA PRO A 27 -7.50 -1.41 18.88
C PRO A 27 -8.21 -0.35 18.04
N PHE A 28 -8.68 -0.70 16.85
CA PHE A 28 -9.70 0.14 16.21
C PHE A 28 -10.85 0.23 17.20
N PRO A 29 -11.22 1.44 17.67
CA PRO A 29 -12.42 1.60 18.46
C PRO A 29 -13.55 0.97 17.64
N SER A 30 -14.20 -0.04 18.23
CA SER A 30 -15.42 -0.62 17.66
C SER A 30 -16.35 0.51 17.24
N THR A 31 -16.95 0.38 16.06
CA THR A 31 -17.92 1.28 15.43
C THR A 31 -19.20 1.40 16.27
N ALA A 32 -19.08 1.74 17.54
CA ALA A 32 -20.17 2.11 18.40
C ALA A 32 -20.62 3.52 17.98
N ALA A 33 -21.57 3.53 17.03
CA ALA A 33 -22.48 4.62 16.71
C ALA A 33 -21.91 6.04 16.87
N ARG A 34 -20.98 6.44 15.99
CA ARG A 34 -20.78 7.87 15.73
C ARG A 34 -22.03 8.39 15.02
N ALA A 35 -22.80 9.25 15.67
CA ALA A 35 -23.96 9.90 15.07
C ALA A 35 -23.53 10.65 13.79
N SER A 36 -24.01 10.22 12.63
CA SER A 36 -23.68 10.86 11.36
C SER A 36 -24.38 12.21 11.30
N LYS A 37 -23.61 13.29 11.13
CA LYS A 37 -24.14 14.65 10.92
C LYS A 37 -24.79 14.82 9.55
N PHE A 38 -24.57 13.87 8.64
CA PHE A 38 -25.02 13.89 7.25
C PHE A 38 -25.81 12.62 6.91
N PRO A 39 -26.70 12.67 5.89
CA PRO A 39 -27.35 11.48 5.37
C PRO A 39 -26.31 10.42 4.96
N ALA A 40 -26.69 9.15 5.03
CA ALA A 40 -25.80 8.04 4.69
C ALA A 40 -25.32 8.18 3.25
N VAL A 41 -24.02 8.45 3.08
CA VAL A 41 -23.36 8.47 1.77
C VAL A 41 -23.05 7.03 1.40
N SER A 42 -23.53 6.57 0.24
CA SER A 42 -23.23 5.23 -0.28
C SER A 42 -22.61 5.34 -1.67
N PHE A 43 -21.55 4.56 -1.88
CA PHE A 43 -20.87 4.42 -3.16
C PHE A 43 -21.10 3.00 -3.67
N ASP A 44 -22.03 2.81 -4.61
CA ASP A 44 -22.40 1.49 -5.14
C ASP A 44 -22.71 0.45 -4.04
N GLY A 45 -23.44 0.87 -3.00
CA GLY A 45 -23.79 0.00 -1.87
C GLY A 45 -22.67 -0.20 -0.85
N LEU A 46 -21.50 0.42 -1.03
CA LEU A 46 -20.40 0.43 -0.07
C LEU A 46 -20.42 1.71 0.75
N THR A 47 -19.91 1.63 1.98
CA THR A 47 -19.63 2.85 2.74
C THR A 47 -18.36 3.54 2.20
N PRO A 48 -18.19 4.86 2.42
CA PRO A 48 -16.97 5.57 2.03
C PRO A 48 -15.71 4.92 2.62
N GLU A 49 -15.78 4.43 3.86
CA GLU A 49 -14.68 3.75 4.55
C GLU A 49 -14.32 2.42 3.89
N GLU A 50 -15.31 1.64 3.46
CA GLU A 50 -15.08 0.39 2.73
C GLU A 50 -14.45 0.65 1.36
N LYS A 51 -14.89 1.70 0.67
CA LYS A 51 -14.29 2.11 -0.60
C LYS A 51 -12.84 2.56 -0.42
N ALA A 52 -12.56 3.36 0.61
CA ALA A 52 -11.21 3.78 0.97
C ALA A 52 -10.32 2.59 1.34
N SER A 53 -10.85 1.62 2.10
CA SER A 53 -10.14 0.38 2.45
C SER A 53 -9.73 -0.41 1.20
N LYS A 54 -10.64 -0.59 0.24
CA LYS A 54 -10.33 -1.25 -1.04
C LYS A 54 -9.24 -0.51 -1.83
N ALA A 55 -9.26 0.83 -1.83
CA ALA A 55 -8.23 1.63 -2.47
C ALA A 55 -6.86 1.45 -1.79
N LEU A 56 -6.81 1.41 -0.45
CA LEU A 56 -5.58 1.15 0.30
C LEU A 56 -5.00 -0.25 0.02
N VAL A 57 -5.84 -1.29 -0.06
CA VAL A 57 -5.40 -2.64 -0.43
C VAL A 57 -4.75 -2.67 -1.82
N ASN A 58 -5.31 -1.91 -2.76
CA ASN A 58 -4.74 -1.77 -4.10
C ASN A 58 -3.39 -1.05 -4.05
N LEU A 59 -3.31 0.07 -3.31
CA LEU A 59 -2.08 0.84 -3.10
C LEU A 59 -0.96 -0.03 -2.51
N PHE A 60 -1.25 -0.84 -1.48
CA PHE A 60 -0.24 -1.74 -0.91
C PHE A 60 0.26 -2.78 -1.90
N THR A 61 -0.58 -3.22 -2.83
CA THR A 61 -0.17 -4.16 -3.88
C THR A 61 0.78 -3.47 -4.88
N MET A 62 0.52 -2.22 -5.26
CA MET A 62 1.42 -1.41 -6.07
C MET A 62 2.76 -1.15 -5.36
N ALA A 63 2.70 -0.73 -4.10
CA ALA A 63 3.87 -0.45 -3.28
C ALA A 63 4.74 -1.70 -3.09
N ALA A 64 4.14 -2.84 -2.76
CA ALA A 64 4.85 -4.11 -2.63
C ALA A 64 5.52 -4.53 -3.95
N THR A 65 4.84 -4.36 -5.08
CA THR A 65 5.42 -4.64 -6.40
C THR A 65 6.65 -3.77 -6.65
N ARG A 66 6.60 -2.49 -6.27
CA ARG A 66 7.75 -1.58 -6.39
C ARG A 66 8.93 -2.00 -5.51
N VAL A 67 8.67 -2.39 -4.26
CA VAL A 67 9.71 -2.89 -3.34
C VAL A 67 10.37 -4.15 -3.90
N ILE A 68 9.59 -5.09 -4.42
CA ILE A 68 10.13 -6.33 -5.01
C ILE A 68 10.98 -6.05 -6.26
N LEU A 69 10.54 -5.13 -7.14
CA LEU A 69 11.32 -4.70 -8.30
C LEU A 69 12.65 -4.07 -7.87
N ASP A 70 12.64 -3.23 -6.84
CA ASP A 70 13.85 -2.62 -6.31
C ASP A 70 14.83 -3.68 -5.76
N GLN A 71 14.33 -4.63 -4.98
CA GLN A 71 15.12 -5.77 -4.47
C GLN A 71 15.71 -6.64 -5.59
N MET A 72 15.00 -6.81 -6.71
CA MET A 72 15.50 -7.55 -7.88
C MET A 72 16.54 -6.76 -8.70
N SER A 73 16.45 -5.43 -8.66
CA SER A 73 17.40 -4.54 -9.31
C SER A 73 18.69 -4.38 -8.49
N GLY A 74 18.59 -4.48 -7.16
CA GLY A 74 19.63 -4.19 -6.18
C GLY A 74 20.35 -5.44 -5.69
N THR A 75 21.20 -6.04 -6.53
CA THR A 75 22.39 -6.77 -6.09
C THR A 75 23.36 -6.78 -7.27
N ARG A 76 24.65 -6.99 -7.01
CA ARG A 76 25.76 -7.11 -7.99
C ARG A 76 25.45 -7.92 -9.26
N HIS A 77 24.37 -8.72 -9.25
CA HIS A 77 23.77 -9.36 -10.42
C HIS A 77 22.27 -9.06 -10.45
N ARG A 78 21.82 -8.22 -11.39
CA ARG A 78 20.38 -8.00 -11.66
C ARG A 78 19.73 -9.34 -12.00
N SER A 79 18.63 -9.66 -11.33
CA SER A 79 17.87 -10.87 -11.69
C SER A 79 17.29 -10.73 -13.10
N PRO A 80 17.40 -11.75 -13.98
CA PRO A 80 16.75 -11.73 -15.29
C PRO A 80 15.22 -11.62 -15.17
N MET A 81 14.67 -11.97 -14.00
CA MET A 81 13.25 -11.82 -13.68
C MET A 81 12.79 -10.35 -13.60
N PHE A 82 13.71 -9.41 -13.36
CA PHE A 82 13.38 -7.99 -13.28
C PHE A 82 12.75 -7.49 -14.59
N ASN A 83 13.40 -7.74 -15.73
CA ASN A 83 12.90 -7.30 -17.03
C ASN A 83 11.55 -7.96 -17.34
N LYS A 84 11.43 -9.26 -17.09
CA LYS A 84 10.20 -10.04 -17.27
C LYS A 84 8.99 -9.45 -16.53
N ILE A 85 9.16 -9.02 -15.28
CA ILE A 85 8.08 -8.40 -14.50
C ILE A 85 7.78 -6.98 -14.98
N VAL A 86 8.80 -6.23 -15.40
CA VAL A 86 8.60 -4.89 -15.99
C VAL A 86 7.80 -4.98 -17.28
N ASP A 87 8.14 -5.90 -18.17
CA ASP A 87 7.42 -6.14 -19.43
C ASP A 87 5.97 -6.59 -19.13
N TYR A 88 5.79 -7.51 -18.17
CA TYR A 88 4.46 -7.93 -17.73
C TYR A 88 3.62 -6.78 -17.14
N LEU A 89 4.23 -5.84 -16.43
CA LEU A 89 3.56 -4.64 -15.92
C LEU A 89 3.12 -3.68 -17.03
N GLN A 90 3.87 -3.63 -18.14
CA GLN A 90 3.51 -2.83 -19.31
C GLN A 90 2.35 -3.46 -20.07
N GLU A 91 2.36 -4.78 -20.25
CA GLU A 91 1.29 -5.53 -20.93
C GLU A 91 0.01 -5.61 -20.09
N HIS A 92 0.17 -5.77 -18.78
CA HIS A 92 -0.92 -5.90 -17.81
C HIS A 92 -0.79 -4.83 -16.71
N PRO A 93 -1.30 -3.60 -16.95
CA PRO A 93 -1.25 -2.54 -15.96
C PRO A 93 -1.96 -2.92 -14.66
N LEU A 94 -1.30 -2.65 -13.53
CA LEU A 94 -1.81 -2.94 -12.20
C LEU A 94 -2.91 -1.92 -11.83
N ARG A 95 -4.14 -2.15 -12.31
CA ARG A 95 -5.32 -1.34 -11.95
C ARG A 95 -6.06 -1.93 -10.75
N ASN A 96 -6.28 -3.25 -10.78
CA ASN A 96 -6.87 -4.01 -9.70
C ASN A 96 -5.84 -5.03 -9.19
N GLY A 97 -5.26 -4.76 -8.03
CA GLY A 97 -4.16 -5.53 -7.48
C GLY A 97 -4.49 -6.99 -7.21
N ASN A 98 -5.73 -7.30 -6.81
CA ASN A 98 -6.11 -8.69 -6.52
C ASN A 98 -6.30 -9.51 -7.81
N GLU A 99 -6.95 -8.94 -8.82
CA GLU A 99 -7.09 -9.60 -10.13
C GLU A 99 -5.73 -9.78 -10.81
N TRP A 100 -4.89 -8.74 -10.75
CA TRP A 100 -3.54 -8.78 -11.31
C TRP A 100 -2.66 -9.84 -10.63
N LEU A 101 -2.72 -9.95 -9.30
CA LEU A 101 -2.01 -10.99 -8.56
C LEU A 101 -2.55 -12.39 -8.88
N ALA A 102 -3.88 -12.54 -9.04
CA ALA A 102 -4.46 -13.83 -9.40
C ALA A 102 -3.96 -14.29 -10.78
N GLN A 103 -3.87 -13.39 -11.76
CA GLN A 103 -3.28 -13.67 -13.07
C GLN A 103 -1.80 -14.04 -12.95
N LEU A 104 -1.03 -13.29 -12.15
CA LEU A 104 0.39 -13.56 -11.93
C LEU A 104 0.62 -14.93 -11.26
N MET A 105 -0.26 -15.35 -10.34
CA MET A 105 -0.22 -16.66 -9.69
C MET A 105 -0.67 -17.81 -10.59
N ALA A 106 -1.46 -17.52 -11.62
CA ALA A 106 -1.91 -18.49 -12.61
C ALA A 106 -0.94 -18.66 -13.78
N HIS A 107 0.15 -17.89 -13.81
CA HIS A 107 1.13 -17.89 -14.88
C HIS A 107 1.84 -19.26 -15.01
N GLU A 108 2.15 -19.65 -16.25
CA GLU A 108 2.74 -20.97 -16.56
C GLU A 108 4.12 -21.14 -15.92
N GLU A 109 4.97 -20.12 -16.08
CA GLU A 109 6.29 -20.07 -15.48
C GLU A 109 6.26 -20.02 -13.94
N LEU A 110 7.12 -20.83 -13.30
CA LEU A 110 7.23 -20.89 -11.84
C LEU A 110 7.73 -19.57 -11.24
N ASP A 111 8.64 -18.87 -11.92
CA ASP A 111 9.26 -17.65 -11.40
C ASP A 111 8.23 -16.53 -11.18
N TYR A 112 7.29 -16.34 -12.10
CA TYR A 112 6.18 -15.39 -11.94
C TYR A 112 5.33 -15.70 -10.71
N ARG A 113 5.04 -16.99 -10.47
CA ARG A 113 4.28 -17.45 -9.30
C ARG A 113 5.03 -17.22 -7.99
N LEU A 114 6.34 -17.45 -7.97
CA LEU A 114 7.19 -17.17 -6.81
C LEU A 114 7.25 -15.67 -6.51
N VAL A 115 7.31 -14.82 -7.54
CA VAL A 115 7.22 -13.36 -7.39
C VAL A 115 5.88 -12.96 -6.81
N ALA A 116 4.77 -13.53 -7.29
CA ALA A 116 3.44 -13.25 -6.74
C ALA A 116 3.34 -13.56 -5.25
N VAL A 117 3.87 -14.70 -4.80
CA VAL A 117 3.90 -15.06 -3.37
C VAL A 117 4.70 -14.04 -2.56
N ARG A 118 5.87 -13.62 -3.05
CA ARG A 118 6.67 -12.57 -2.39
C ARG A 118 5.94 -11.24 -2.29
N ILE A 119 5.18 -10.85 -3.32
CA ILE A 119 4.36 -9.63 -3.29
C ILE A 119 3.27 -9.76 -2.23
N ILE A 120 2.62 -10.93 -2.10
CA ILE A 120 1.60 -11.17 -1.07
C ILE A 120 2.19 -11.05 0.34
N GLU A 121 3.38 -11.60 0.57
CA GLU A 121 4.08 -11.49 1.85
C GLU A 121 4.48 -10.04 2.14
N THR A 122 5.02 -9.35 1.14
CA THR A 122 5.52 -7.98 1.29
C THR A 122 4.39 -6.98 1.51
N ARG A 123 3.26 -7.09 0.80
CA ARG A 123 2.12 -6.19 1.03
C ARG A 123 1.52 -6.36 2.42
N LYS A 124 1.54 -7.59 2.96
CA LYS A 124 1.14 -7.85 4.34
C LYS A 124 2.12 -7.20 5.32
N ALA A 125 3.42 -7.37 5.12
CA ALA A 125 4.43 -6.73 5.96
C ALA A 125 4.31 -5.20 5.94
N LEU A 126 4.16 -4.59 4.77
CA LEU A 126 3.97 -3.14 4.63
C LEU A 126 2.75 -2.64 5.42
N ALA A 127 1.61 -3.34 5.29
CA ALA A 127 0.39 -2.96 5.98
C ALA A 127 0.46 -3.16 7.51
N ASP A 128 1.25 -4.13 7.99
CA ASP A 128 1.35 -4.49 9.40
C ASP A 128 2.45 -3.72 10.15
N THR A 129 3.57 -3.37 9.49
CA THR A 129 4.77 -2.84 10.17
C THR A 129 5.25 -1.47 9.70
N GLU A 130 5.13 -1.16 8.41
CA GLU A 130 5.75 0.03 7.83
C GLU A 130 4.79 1.20 7.62
N PHE A 131 3.50 0.93 7.44
CA PHE A 131 2.52 1.97 7.13
C PHE A 131 2.03 2.69 8.39
N ASP A 132 2.25 4.00 8.44
CA ASP A 132 1.77 4.86 9.52
C ASP A 132 0.34 5.35 9.23
N TYR A 133 -0.65 4.63 9.80
CA TYR A 133 -2.05 4.98 9.66
C TYR A 133 -2.44 6.27 10.40
N GLU A 134 -1.76 6.61 11.50
CA GLU A 134 -2.05 7.81 12.28
C GLU A 134 -1.61 9.05 11.49
N HIS A 135 -0.38 9.02 10.96
CA HIS A 135 0.11 10.08 10.11
C HIS A 135 -0.70 10.22 8.81
N MET A 136 -1.12 9.11 8.19
CA MET A 136 -2.02 9.15 7.03
C MET A 136 -3.32 9.88 7.36
N GLN A 137 -3.94 9.58 8.51
CA GLN A 137 -5.18 10.22 8.92
C GLN A 137 -4.97 11.72 9.16
N GLU A 138 -3.91 12.09 9.86
CA GLU A 138 -3.57 13.50 10.11
C GLU A 138 -3.32 14.25 8.79
N ALA A 139 -2.51 13.68 7.90
CA ALA A 139 -2.19 14.25 6.61
C ALA A 139 -3.44 14.43 5.73
N ALA A 140 -4.35 13.46 5.73
CA ALA A 140 -5.60 13.56 4.97
C ALA A 140 -6.51 14.70 5.48
N LEU A 141 -6.64 14.84 6.80
CA LEU A 141 -7.44 15.92 7.39
C LEU A 141 -6.82 17.29 7.13
N LYS A 142 -5.49 17.39 7.30
CA LYS A 142 -4.73 18.60 7.04
C LYS A 142 -4.80 19.00 5.57
N GLY A 143 -4.61 18.05 4.65
CA GLY A 143 -4.69 18.27 3.21
C GLY A 143 -6.02 18.87 2.80
N ILE A 144 -7.16 18.31 3.27
CA ILE A 144 -8.49 18.87 2.99
C ILE A 144 -8.60 20.32 3.48
N THR A 145 -8.09 20.64 4.67
CA THR A 145 -8.16 22.01 5.19
C THR A 145 -7.30 22.99 4.40
N GLU A 146 -6.09 22.58 3.99
CA GLU A 146 -5.16 23.41 3.24
C GLU A 146 -5.65 23.63 1.79
N GLU A 147 -6.06 22.55 1.11
CA GLU A 147 -6.59 22.60 -0.25
C GLU A 147 -7.87 23.45 -0.32
N ASN A 148 -8.80 23.30 0.63
CA ASN A 148 -10.02 24.13 0.66
C ASN A 148 -9.69 25.62 0.87
N LEU A 149 -8.67 25.92 1.67
CA LEU A 149 -8.24 27.29 1.92
C LEU A 149 -7.53 27.89 0.70
N GLU A 150 -6.73 27.10 -0.02
CA GLU A 150 -6.12 27.50 -1.28
C GLU A 150 -7.16 27.79 -2.35
N LEU A 151 -8.10 26.86 -2.57
CA LEU A 151 -9.23 27.05 -3.50
C LEU A 151 -10.08 28.28 -3.14
N SER A 152 -10.30 28.53 -1.86
CA SER A 152 -11.04 29.72 -1.40
C SER A 152 -10.28 31.01 -1.70
N ARG A 153 -8.94 31.01 -1.56
CA ARG A 153 -8.09 32.17 -1.90
C ARG A 153 -8.11 32.43 -3.40
N GLU A 154 -7.95 31.40 -4.21
CA GLU A 154 -8.00 31.50 -5.67
C GLU A 154 -9.34 32.04 -6.15
N TYR A 155 -10.44 31.52 -5.61
CA TYR A 155 -11.78 32.01 -5.91
C TYR A 155 -11.95 33.50 -5.59
N LEU A 156 -11.45 33.94 -4.43
CA LEU A 156 -11.50 35.35 -4.03
C LEU A 156 -10.63 36.25 -4.93
N SER A 157 -9.43 35.81 -5.30
CA SER A 157 -8.59 36.58 -6.24
C SER A 157 -9.28 36.73 -7.60
N CYS A 158 -9.84 35.66 -8.16
CA CYS A 158 -10.55 35.75 -9.44
C CYS A 158 -11.80 36.62 -9.38
N SER A 159 -12.50 36.64 -8.24
CA SER A 159 -13.66 37.53 -8.05
C SER A 159 -13.26 38.99 -7.96
N LEU A 160 -12.13 39.31 -7.33
CA LEU A 160 -11.64 40.69 -7.20
C LEU A 160 -11.09 41.21 -8.53
N ASP A 161 -10.36 40.38 -9.27
CA ASP A 161 -9.86 40.73 -10.60
C ASP A 161 -11.00 40.95 -11.60
N ALA A 162 -12.14 40.27 -11.41
CA ALA A 162 -13.34 40.47 -12.22
C ALA A 162 -14.03 41.82 -11.97
N ASP A 163 -13.97 42.35 -10.74
CA ASP A 163 -14.55 43.66 -10.41
C ASP A 163 -13.71 44.82 -10.98
N GLU A 164 -12.37 44.73 -10.99
CA GLU A 164 -11.49 45.76 -11.58
C GLU A 164 -11.74 45.96 -13.08
N HIS A 165 -12.14 44.93 -13.82
CA HIS A 165 -12.43 45.03 -15.26
C HIS A 165 -13.80 45.64 -15.60
N VAL A 166 -14.70 45.79 -14.61
CA VAL A 166 -16.03 46.40 -14.83
C VAL A 166 -15.98 47.92 -14.66
N ASP A 167 -15.08 48.43 -13.81
CA ASP A 167 -14.92 49.88 -13.61
C ASP A 167 -14.27 50.60 -14.82
N ASP A 168 -13.54 49.89 -15.69
CA ASP A 168 -12.99 50.42 -16.94
C ASP A 168 -14.04 50.60 -18.07
N LEU A 169 -15.29 50.17 -17.85
CA LEU A 169 -16.40 50.29 -18.81
C LEU A 169 -17.38 51.44 -18.49
N HIS A 170 -17.13 52.21 -17.44
CA HIS A 170 -17.88 53.43 -17.13
C HIS A 170 -17.03 54.70 -17.39
N VAL A 171 -16.91 55.06 -18.67
CA VAL A 171 -16.59 56.40 -19.18
C VAL A 171 -17.83 57.02 -19.80
#